data_AF-A0A165PE29-F1
#
_entry.id   AF-A0A165PE29-F1
#
_cell.length_a   1.000
_cell.length_b   1.000
_cell.length_c   1.000
_cell.angle_alpha   90.00
_cell.angle_beta   90.00
_cell.angle_gamma   90.00
#
_symmetry.space_group_name_H-M   'P 1'
#
loop_
_entity.id
_entity.type
_entity.pdbx_description
1 polymer ?
#
loop_
_entity_poly.entity_id
_entity_poly.type
_entity_poly.pdbx_seq_one_letter_code
_entity_poly.pdbx_strand_id
1 'polypeptide(L)'
;NAAHMGPICKWVNNFLAFCLPGQSWTEDDFIGLTAVIGIPWGAQKTKMFASMQHYIGFNWDIEAKTVAVPLEKLNAMTALVDGWFAKDAKFSAHDAQRLHGKLVHISCIFPLIR
;
A
#
# COMPACT_ATOMS: atom_id res chain seq x y z
N ASN A 1 -20.66 -6.96 -17.48
CA ASN A 1 -21.61 -6.26 -16.57
C ASN A 1 -20.86 -5.97 -15.27
N ALA A 2 -20.30 -4.76 -15.13
CA ALA A 2 -19.31 -4.40 -14.10
C ALA A 2 -19.85 -4.35 -12.65
N ALA A 3 -21.17 -4.48 -12.47
CA ALA A 3 -21.85 -4.31 -11.18
C ALA A 3 -21.52 -5.38 -10.12
N HIS A 4 -20.72 -6.40 -10.45
CA HIS A 4 -20.45 -7.54 -9.56
C HIS A 4 -18.97 -7.67 -9.12
N MET A 5 -18.08 -6.77 -9.54
CA MET A 5 -16.68 -6.78 -9.14
C MET A 5 -16.43 -5.77 -8.02
N GLY A 6 -15.81 -6.23 -6.93
CA GLY A 6 -15.38 -5.36 -5.84
C GLY A 6 -16.00 -5.70 -4.49
N PRO A 7 -15.66 -4.91 -3.45
CA PRO A 7 -15.26 -3.50 -3.48
C PRO A 7 -13.88 -3.21 -4.11
N ILE A 8 -13.66 -1.96 -4.54
CA ILE A 8 -12.40 -1.49 -5.14
C ILE A 8 -11.93 -0.23 -4.42
N CYS A 9 -10.69 -0.23 -3.96
CA CYS A 9 -9.99 0.96 -3.48
C CYS A 9 -9.03 1.45 -4.58
N LYS A 10 -9.07 2.76 -4.88
CA LYS A 10 -8.19 3.40 -5.86
C LYS A 10 -7.40 4.53 -5.21
N TRP A 11 -6.10 4.60 -5.49
CA TRP A 11 -5.23 5.71 -5.13
C TRP A 11 -4.32 6.07 -6.30
N VAL A 12 -4.55 7.23 -6.91
CA VAL A 12 -3.86 7.68 -8.14
C VAL A 12 -3.93 6.60 -9.22
N ASN A 13 -2.84 5.85 -9.42
CA ASN A 13 -2.69 4.77 -10.39
C ASN A 13 -2.65 3.37 -9.75
N ASN A 14 -2.78 3.26 -8.43
CA ASN A 14 -2.82 2.00 -7.71
C ASN A 14 -4.27 1.62 -7.46
N PHE A 15 -4.58 0.34 -7.63
CA PHE A 15 -5.90 -0.22 -7.36
C PHE A 15 -5.74 -1.44 -6.47
N LEU A 16 -6.66 -1.60 -5.55
CA LEU A 16 -6.83 -2.79 -4.72
C LEU A 16 -8.28 -3.24 -4.89
N ALA A 17 -8.48 -4.36 -5.56
CA ALA A 17 -9.80 -4.92 -5.80
C ALA A 17 -9.99 -6.15 -4.91
N PHE A 18 -11.19 -6.28 -4.33
CA PHE A 18 -11.53 -7.38 -3.44
C PHE A 18 -12.54 -8.30 -4.12
N CYS A 19 -12.22 -9.60 -4.14
CA CYS A 19 -13.17 -10.64 -4.52
C CYS A 19 -13.90 -11.12 -3.26
N LEU A 20 -15.20 -10.85 -3.19
CA LEU A 20 -16.04 -11.23 -2.03
C LEU A 20 -16.48 -12.70 -2.11
N PRO A 21 -16.85 -13.31 -0.97
CA PRO A 21 -17.45 -14.65 -0.98
C PRO A 21 -18.64 -14.73 -1.95
N GLY A 22 -18.65 -15.75 -2.81
CA GLY A 22 -19.68 -15.97 -3.82
C GLY A 22 -19.45 -15.24 -5.16
N GLN A 23 -18.41 -14.39 -5.26
CA GLN A 23 -17.93 -13.87 -6.53
C GLN A 23 -16.96 -14.87 -7.18
N SER A 24 -16.99 -14.94 -8.51
CA SER A 24 -16.08 -15.77 -9.30
C SER A 24 -15.59 -14.97 -10.51
N TRP A 25 -14.53 -14.21 -10.30
CA TRP A 25 -13.82 -13.47 -11.34
C TRP A 25 -12.33 -13.40 -10.99
N THR A 26 -11.51 -13.19 -12.01
CA THR A 26 -10.05 -13.20 -11.95
C THR A 26 -9.48 -11.80 -12.15
N GLU A 27 -8.18 -11.66 -11.93
CA GLU A 27 -7.47 -10.41 -12.19
C GLU A 27 -7.50 -10.06 -13.68
N ASP A 28 -7.47 -11.08 -14.55
CA ASP A 28 -7.58 -10.91 -16.00
C ASP A 28 -8.97 -10.38 -16.41
N ASP A 29 -10.04 -10.85 -15.75
CA ASP A 29 -11.38 -10.30 -15.99
C ASP A 29 -11.45 -8.80 -15.64
N PHE A 30 -10.80 -8.40 -14.54
CA PHE A 30 -10.74 -7.01 -14.11
C PHE A 30 -9.85 -6.15 -15.01
N ILE A 31 -8.69 -6.66 -15.41
CA ILE A 31 -7.81 -6.01 -16.38
C ILE A 31 -8.54 -5.82 -17.71
N GLY A 32 -9.21 -6.85 -18.20
CA GLY A 32 -9.98 -6.80 -19.45
C GLY A 32 -11.10 -5.75 -19.39
N LEU A 33 -11.87 -5.74 -18.29
CA LEU A 33 -12.93 -4.75 -18.09
C LEU A 33 -12.39 -3.31 -18.07
N THR A 34 -11.28 -3.08 -17.37
CA THR A 34 -10.70 -1.74 -17.21
C THR A 34 -9.88 -1.30 -18.42
N ALA A 35 -9.41 -2.22 -19.27
CA ALA A 35 -8.81 -1.90 -20.55
C ALA A 35 -9.80 -1.21 -21.50
N VAL A 36 -11.09 -1.55 -21.44
CA VAL A 36 -12.15 -0.91 -22.25
C VAL A 36 -12.25 0.60 -21.99
N ILE A 37 -11.95 1.04 -20.77
CA ILE A 37 -11.94 2.46 -20.39
C ILE A 37 -10.54 3.09 -20.48
N GLY A 38 -9.60 2.41 -21.14
CA GLY A 38 -8.29 2.94 -21.47
C GLY A 38 -7.28 2.90 -20.32
N ILE A 39 -7.41 1.99 -19.35
CA ILE A 39 -6.41 1.80 -18.29
C ILE A 39 -5.34 0.80 -18.76
N PRO A 40 -4.09 1.23 -19.00
CA PRO A 40 -3.02 0.33 -19.41
C PRO A 40 -2.39 -0.34 -18.17
N TRP A 41 -2.63 -1.64 -17.99
CA TRP A 41 -2.02 -2.42 -16.92
C TRP A 41 -0.66 -2.98 -17.34
N GLY A 42 0.33 -2.84 -16.47
CA GLY A 42 1.61 -3.52 -16.64
C GLY A 42 1.54 -4.92 -16.02
N ALA A 43 1.57 -5.98 -16.85
CA ALA A 43 1.45 -7.37 -16.39
C ALA A 43 2.43 -7.74 -15.27
N GLN A 44 3.65 -7.19 -15.29
CA GLN A 44 4.67 -7.42 -14.24
C GLN A 44 4.30 -6.82 -12.87
N LYS A 45 3.42 -5.81 -12.84
CA LYS A 45 3.01 -5.10 -11.63
C LYS A 45 1.69 -5.61 -11.06
N THR A 46 0.89 -6.30 -11.87
CA THR A 46 -0.34 -6.96 -11.41
C THR A 46 0.02 -8.09 -10.45
N LYS A 47 -0.78 -8.25 -9.39
CA LYS A 47 -0.68 -9.33 -8.42
C LYS A 47 -1.95 -10.16 -8.47
N MET A 48 -1.79 -11.48 -8.42
CA MET A 48 -2.90 -12.43 -8.26
C MET A 48 -3.57 -12.22 -6.90
N PHE A 49 -4.86 -12.51 -6.80
CA PHE A 49 -5.65 -12.50 -5.58
C PHE A 49 -4.98 -13.37 -4.53
N ALA A 50 -4.90 -12.79 -3.33
CA ALA A 50 -4.25 -13.39 -2.19
C ALA A 50 -4.88 -12.82 -0.92
N SER A 51 -4.76 -13.56 0.18
CA SER A 51 -5.14 -13.07 1.51
C SER A 51 -4.24 -11.95 2.02
N MET A 52 -3.06 -11.78 1.44
CA MET A 52 -2.16 -10.68 1.73
C MET A 52 -1.78 -9.92 0.46
N GLN A 53 -1.89 -8.59 0.49
CA GLN A 53 -1.47 -7.72 -0.62
C GLN A 53 -0.71 -6.48 -0.17
N HIS A 54 0.20 -6.02 -1.03
CA HIS A 54 0.88 -4.75 -0.82
C HIS A 54 0.13 -3.62 -1.55
N TYR A 55 -0.35 -2.63 -0.81
CA TYR A 55 -1.07 -1.48 -1.36
C TYR A 55 -0.67 -0.20 -0.65
N ILE A 56 -0.38 0.84 -1.45
CA ILE A 56 0.01 2.20 -1.01
C ILE A 56 1.12 2.23 0.07
N GLY A 57 2.04 1.27 0.05
CA GLY A 57 3.17 1.21 0.98
C GLY A 57 2.92 0.40 2.25
N PHE A 58 1.81 -0.35 2.34
CA PHE A 58 1.42 -1.20 3.46
C PHE A 58 1.05 -2.61 3.00
N ASN A 59 1.25 -3.59 3.89
CA ASN A 59 0.76 -4.95 3.73
C ASN A 59 -0.64 -5.03 4.34
N TRP A 60 -1.60 -5.42 3.52
CA TRP A 60 -2.99 -5.66 3.90
C TRP A 60 -3.20 -7.15 4.00
N ASP A 61 -3.41 -7.65 5.21
CA ASP A 61 -3.74 -9.04 5.48
C ASP A 61 -5.23 -9.12 5.81
N ILE A 62 -6.02 -9.61 4.85
CA ILE A 62 -7.47 -9.67 4.99
C ILE A 62 -7.92 -10.82 5.90
N GLU A 63 -7.11 -11.88 6.01
CA GLU A 63 -7.41 -13.03 6.86
C GLU A 63 -7.19 -12.67 8.33
N ALA A 64 -6.03 -12.08 8.63
CA ALA A 64 -5.71 -11.57 9.96
C ALA A 64 -6.43 -10.25 10.30
N LYS A 65 -7.07 -9.60 9.31
CA LYS A 65 -7.70 -8.28 9.43
C LYS A 65 -6.73 -7.21 9.94
N THR A 66 -5.50 -7.22 9.43
CA THR A 66 -4.45 -6.27 9.83
C THR A 66 -3.94 -5.48 8.64
N VAL A 67 -3.47 -4.27 8.92
CA VAL A 67 -2.67 -3.47 7.99
C VAL A 67 -1.33 -3.22 8.69
N ALA A 68 -0.23 -3.55 8.02
CA ALA A 68 1.11 -3.52 8.58
C ALA A 68 2.10 -2.77 7.67
N VAL A 69 3.10 -2.13 8.27
CA VAL A 69 4.26 -1.64 7.50
C VAL A 69 5.09 -2.85 7.09
N PRO A 70 5.54 -2.97 5.83
CA PRO A 70 6.44 -4.06 5.43
C PRO A 70 7.70 -4.06 6.29
N LEU A 71 8.16 -5.24 6.71
CA LEU A 71 9.29 -5.38 7.64
C LEU A 71 10.55 -4.65 7.15
N GLU A 72 10.86 -4.73 5.85
CA GLU A 72 12.00 -4.02 5.26
C GLU A 72 11.88 -2.49 5.44
N LYS A 73 10.70 -1.94 5.19
CA LYS A 73 10.43 -0.51 5.35
C LYS A 73 10.45 -0.09 6.82
N LEU A 74 9.98 -0.96 7.73
CA LEU A 74 10.09 -0.74 9.17
C LEU A 74 11.55 -0.70 9.62
N ASN A 75 12.36 -1.70 9.22
CA ASN A 75 13.78 -1.78 9.55
C ASN A 75 14.55 -0.57 9.03
N ALA A 76 14.30 -0.15 7.78
CA ALA A 76 14.93 1.02 7.20
C ALA A 76 14.56 2.32 7.95
N MET A 77 13.35 2.39 8.50
CA MET A 77 12.88 3.53 9.28
C MET A 77 13.43 3.54 10.69
N THR A 78 13.52 2.40 11.35
CA THR A 78 14.21 2.26 12.63
C THR A 78 15.67 2.67 12.49
N ALA A 79 16.38 2.13 11.50
CA ALA A 79 17.78 2.51 11.24
C ALA A 79 17.94 4.01 10.92
N LEU A 80 17.00 4.59 10.17
CA LEU A 80 16.98 6.03 9.93
C LEU A 80 16.86 6.78 11.26
N VAL A 81 15.85 6.46 12.08
CA VAL A 81 15.60 7.12 13.37
C VAL A 81 16.78 6.96 14.33
N ASP A 82 17.37 5.76 14.42
CA ASP A 82 18.55 5.51 15.25
C ASP A 82 19.73 6.40 14.84
N GLY A 83 19.92 6.62 13.54
CA GLY A 83 20.91 7.56 13.01
C GLY A 83 20.70 8.99 13.49
N TRP A 84 19.45 9.41 13.73
CA TRP A 84 19.13 10.73 14.29
C TRP A 84 19.44 10.85 15.78
N PHE A 85 19.48 9.72 16.50
CA PHE A 85 19.86 9.67 17.91
C PHE A 85 21.37 9.48 18.13
N ALA A 86 22.15 9.25 17.07
CA ALA A 86 23.58 9.10 17.17
C ALA A 86 24.22 10.38 17.74
N LYS A 87 25.21 10.19 18.61
CA LYS A 87 25.94 11.30 19.24
C LYS A 87 26.62 12.15 18.15
N ASP A 88 26.54 13.48 18.32
CA ASP A 88 27.13 14.48 17.42
C ASP A 88 26.58 14.47 15.98
N ALA A 89 25.45 13.79 15.73
CA ALA A 89 24.79 13.79 14.44
C ALA A 89 24.28 15.20 14.08
N LYS A 90 24.49 15.59 12.82
CA LYS A 90 24.05 16.87 12.26
C LYS A 90 23.22 16.63 11.02
N PHE A 91 22.10 17.33 10.94
CA PHE A 91 21.14 17.20 9.84
C PHE A 91 20.76 18.56 9.31
N SER A 92 20.49 18.63 8.01
CA SER A 92 19.94 19.83 7.39
C SER A 92 18.43 19.93 7.63
N ALA A 93 17.86 21.12 7.41
CA ALA A 93 16.41 21.30 7.41
C ALA A 93 15.70 20.39 6.39
N HIS A 94 16.36 20.14 5.25
CA HIS A 94 15.85 19.24 4.22
C HIS A 94 15.83 17.78 4.68
N ASP A 95 16.83 17.34 5.46
CA ASP A 95 16.84 16.00 6.05
C ASP A 95 15.70 15.83 7.06
N ALA A 96 15.46 16.86 7.88
CA ALA A 96 14.35 16.88 8.84
C ALA A 96 12.98 16.81 8.13
N GLN A 97 12.80 17.56 7.05
CA GLN A 97 11.57 17.50 6.24
C GLN A 97 11.35 16.10 5.64
N ARG A 98 12.41 15.46 5.14
CA ARG A 98 12.34 14.09 4.62
C ARG A 98 11.98 13.07 5.70
N LEU A 99 12.59 13.16 6.88
CA LEU A 99 12.26 12.30 8.02
C LEU A 99 10.80 12.49 8.42
N HIS A 100 10.36 13.74 8.60
CA HIS A 100 8.98 14.08 8.96
C HIS A 100 7.97 13.48 7.97
N GLY A 101 8.19 13.66 6.66
CA GLY A 101 7.29 13.09 5.64
C GLY A 101 7.20 11.57 5.70
N LYS A 102 8.31 10.88 5.95
CA LYS A 102 8.34 9.41 6.11
C LYS A 102 7.59 8.95 7.36
N LEU A 103 7.80 9.62 8.49
CA LEU A 103 7.14 9.30 9.76
C LEU A 103 5.63 9.52 9.68
N VAL A 104 5.21 10.66 9.13
CA VAL A 104 3.79 10.96 8.91
C VAL A 104 3.14 9.89 8.04
N HIS A 105 3.75 9.54 6.91
CA HIS A 105 3.19 8.51 6.03
C HIS A 105 3.04 7.16 6.73
N ILE A 106 4.04 6.70 7.50
CA ILE A 106 3.96 5.42 8.21
C ILE A 106 2.96 5.47 9.36
N SER A 107 2.83 6.60 10.05
CA SER A 107 1.86 6.76 11.13
C SER A 107 0.40 6.61 10.70
N CYS A 108 0.10 6.67 9.39
CA CYS A 108 -1.23 6.40 8.84
C CYS A 108 -1.74 4.98 9.11
N ILE A 109 -0.87 4.04 9.55
CA ILE A 109 -1.30 2.72 10.03
C ILE A 109 -2.10 2.81 11.34
N PHE A 110 -1.83 3.82 12.16
CA PHE A 110 -2.53 4.00 13.41
C PHE A 110 -3.85 4.71 13.14
N PRO A 111 -4.94 4.30 13.81
CA PRO A 111 -6.17 5.07 13.78
C PRO A 111 -5.89 6.51 14.19
N LEU A 112 -6.40 7.48 13.44
CA LEU A 112 -6.38 8.87 13.89
C LEU A 112 -7.15 8.92 15.20
N ILE A 113 -6.46 9.27 16.29
CA ILE A 113 -7.11 9.66 17.54
C ILE A 113 -7.92 10.91 17.19
N ARG A 114 -9.25 10.77 17.15
CA ARG A 114 -10.20 11.85 16.94
C ARG A 114 -10.93 12.13 18.24
#